data_AF-A0A848ZFH4-F1
#
_entry.id   AF-A0A848ZFH4-F1
#
_cell.length_a   1.000
_cell.length_b   1.000
_cell.length_c   1.000
_cell.angle_alpha   90.00
_cell.angle_beta   90.00
_cell.angle_gamma   90.00
#
_symmetry.space_group_name_H-M   'P 1'
#
loop_
_entity.id
_entity.type
_entity.pdbx_description
1 polymer ?
#
loop_
_entity_poly.entity_id
_entity_poly.type
_entity_poly.pdbx_seq_one_letter_code
_entity_poly.pdbx_strand_id
1 'polypeptide(L)'
;LDSLVGQGCIVSGVVRDCVLSHNVVIRSWATVDESVILGGVTVGRHCKIKKAIIDKENNIPPHTEIGYNPKEDSKRFTVTPRGIVTVPKGYFKDEER
;
A
#
# COMPACT_ATOMS: atom_id res chain seq x y z
N LEU A 1 -0.12 16.27 -10.50
CA LEU A 1 -0.52 15.25 -9.51
C LEU A 1 -0.68 14.00 -10.33
N ASP A 2 0.41 13.25 -10.40
CA ASP A 2 0.68 12.30 -11.47
C ASP A 2 1.05 10.97 -10.84
N SER A 3 0.53 9.87 -11.38
CA SER A 3 0.82 8.54 -10.84
C SER A 3 1.12 7.61 -11.99
N LEU A 4 2.09 6.73 -11.77
CA LEU A 4 2.47 5.70 -12.72
C LEU A 4 1.70 4.44 -12.38
N VAL A 5 0.91 3.94 -13.32
CA VAL A 5 0.07 2.75 -13.14
C VAL A 5 0.54 1.66 -14.07
N GLY A 6 1.07 0.57 -13.48
CA GLY A 6 1.51 -0.60 -14.21
C GLY A 6 0.37 -1.42 -14.82
N GLN A 7 0.73 -2.36 -15.69
CA GLN A 7 -0.23 -3.22 -16.38
C GLN A 7 -1.00 -4.12 -15.40
N GLY A 8 -2.29 -4.34 -15.69
CA GLY A 8 -3.15 -5.22 -14.88
C GLY A 8 -3.61 -4.61 -13.56
N CYS A 9 -3.34 -3.31 -13.33
CA CYS A 9 -3.86 -2.63 -12.14
C CYS A 9 -5.38 -2.41 -12.23
N ILE A 10 -6.06 -2.58 -11.11
CA ILE A 10 -7.47 -2.24 -10.94
C ILE A 10 -7.56 -1.18 -9.85
N VAL A 11 -8.03 0.01 -10.20
CA VAL A 11 -8.11 1.15 -9.28
C VAL A 11 -9.56 1.58 -9.10
N SER A 12 -10.12 1.29 -7.93
CA SER A 12 -11.45 1.73 -7.49
C SER A 12 -11.39 2.77 -6.36
N GLY A 13 -10.20 3.05 -5.85
CA GLY A 13 -9.94 4.06 -4.82
C GLY A 13 -9.26 5.31 -5.39
N VAL A 14 -8.68 6.12 -4.50
CA VAL A 14 -7.94 7.34 -4.85
C VAL A 14 -6.44 7.04 -4.76
N VAL A 15 -5.70 7.39 -5.82
CA VAL A 15 -4.25 7.20 -5.92
C VAL A 15 -3.61 8.53 -6.34
N ARG A 16 -2.59 8.98 -5.61
CA ARG A 16 -1.95 10.30 -5.80
C ARG A 16 -0.45 10.23 -5.59
N ASP A 17 0.34 10.76 -6.53
CA ASP A 17 1.81 10.79 -6.45
C ASP A 17 2.41 9.41 -6.12
N CYS A 18 1.86 8.36 -6.75
CA CYS A 18 2.20 6.97 -6.49
C CYS A 18 2.80 6.28 -7.71
N VAL A 19 3.51 5.19 -7.44
CA VAL A 19 3.93 4.21 -8.44
C VAL A 19 3.30 2.87 -8.10
N LEU A 20 2.37 2.41 -8.94
CA LEU A 20 1.78 1.08 -8.85
C LEU A 20 2.48 0.16 -9.85
N SER A 21 3.03 -0.94 -9.37
CA SER A 21 3.60 -1.99 -10.21
C SER A 21 2.50 -2.82 -10.89
N HIS A 22 2.84 -3.98 -11.45
CA HIS A 22 1.89 -4.84 -12.15
C HIS A 22 0.91 -5.54 -11.20
N ASN A 23 -0.32 -5.78 -11.67
CA ASN A 23 -1.35 -6.54 -10.96
C ASN A 23 -1.67 -6.00 -9.54
N VAL A 24 -1.65 -4.68 -9.36
CA VAL A 24 -2.04 -4.05 -8.09
C VAL A 24 -3.54 -3.78 -8.08
N VAL A 25 -4.22 -4.13 -7.00
CA VAL A 25 -5.66 -3.89 -6.83
C VAL A 25 -5.90 -2.90 -5.72
N ILE A 26 -6.42 -1.72 -6.04
CA ILE A 26 -6.83 -0.70 -5.06
C ILE A 26 -8.35 -0.73 -4.94
N ARG A 27 -8.88 -1.24 -3.83
CA ARG A 27 -10.34 -1.36 -3.62
C ARG A 27 -10.99 -0.02 -3.26
N SER A 28 -12.32 0.01 -3.35
CA SER A 28 -13.15 1.19 -3.10
C SER A 28 -12.86 1.88 -1.77
N TRP A 29 -12.93 3.21 -1.78
CA TRP A 29 -12.66 4.09 -0.63
C TRP A 29 -11.25 4.00 -0.05
N ALA A 30 -10.35 3.21 -0.62
CA ALA A 30 -8.94 3.26 -0.26
C ALA A 30 -8.30 4.55 -0.80
N THR A 31 -7.39 5.13 -0.02
CA THR A 31 -6.58 6.28 -0.44
C THR A 31 -5.11 5.92 -0.32
N VAL A 32 -4.37 6.05 -1.41
CA VAL A 32 -2.93 5.79 -1.49
C VAL A 32 -2.23 7.05 -1.99
N ASP A 33 -1.27 7.55 -1.21
CA ASP A 33 -0.66 8.86 -1.39
C ASP A 33 0.87 8.79 -1.19
N GLU A 34 1.66 9.41 -2.06
CA GLU A 34 3.13 9.47 -1.96
C GLU A 34 3.78 8.08 -1.74
N SER A 35 3.31 7.03 -2.43
CA SER A 35 3.65 5.63 -2.10
C SER A 35 4.07 4.79 -3.31
N VAL A 36 4.88 3.77 -3.07
CA VAL A 36 5.29 2.77 -4.06
C VAL A 36 4.68 1.42 -3.70
N ILE A 37 3.86 0.89 -4.60
CA ILE A 37 3.15 -0.38 -4.41
C ILE A 37 3.71 -1.42 -5.39
N LEU A 38 4.37 -2.44 -4.86
CA LEU A 38 4.98 -3.50 -5.67
C LEU A 38 3.95 -4.53 -6.16
N GLY A 39 4.39 -5.45 -7.01
CA GLY A 39 3.50 -6.30 -7.80
C GLY A 39 2.67 -7.28 -6.98
N GLY A 40 1.44 -7.52 -7.43
CA GLY A 40 0.52 -8.47 -6.80
C GLY A 40 -0.01 -8.04 -5.44
N VAL A 41 0.01 -6.75 -5.13
CA VAL A 41 -0.54 -6.20 -3.88
C VAL A 41 -2.02 -5.89 -4.03
N THR A 42 -2.80 -6.29 -3.04
CA THR A 42 -4.21 -5.88 -2.90
C THR A 42 -4.34 -4.95 -1.72
N VAL A 43 -4.90 -3.76 -1.95
CA VAL A 43 -5.25 -2.78 -0.92
C VAL A 43 -6.74 -2.90 -0.64
N GLY A 44 -7.07 -3.29 0.59
CA GLY A 44 -8.44 -3.46 1.08
C GLY A 44 -9.27 -2.17 1.06
N ARG A 45 -10.58 -2.31 1.23
CA ARG A 45 -11.51 -1.17 1.26
C ARG A 45 -11.19 -0.24 2.43
N HIS A 46 -11.41 1.06 2.25
CA HIS A 46 -11.18 2.09 3.29
C HIS A 46 -9.76 2.16 3.84
N CYS A 47 -8.77 1.52 3.20
CA CYS A 47 -7.38 1.65 3.64
C CYS A 47 -6.88 3.08 3.42
N LYS A 48 -5.98 3.53 4.29
CA LYS A 48 -5.24 4.78 4.09
C LYS A 48 -3.76 4.48 4.12
N ILE A 49 -3.09 4.70 3.01
CA ILE A 49 -1.66 4.47 2.85
C ILE A 49 -1.02 5.78 2.44
N LYS A 50 -0.02 6.23 3.19
CA LYS A 50 0.73 7.46 2.89
C LYS A 50 2.22 7.23 3.13
N LYS A 51 3.10 7.74 2.26
CA LYS A 51 4.56 7.64 2.43
C LYS A 51 5.03 6.21 2.74
N ALA A 52 4.56 5.24 1.96
CA ALA A 52 4.86 3.83 2.18
C ALA A 52 5.46 3.15 0.95
N ILE A 53 6.31 2.17 1.20
CA ILE A 53 6.78 1.19 0.22
C ILE A 53 6.19 -0.16 0.61
N ILE A 54 5.26 -0.67 -0.19
CA ILE A 54 4.61 -1.96 0.05
C ILE A 54 5.24 -2.99 -0.88
N ASP A 55 5.90 -3.99 -0.32
CA ASP A 55 6.51 -5.09 -1.08
C ASP A 55 5.46 -6.06 -1.64
N LYS A 56 5.91 -6.96 -2.53
CA LYS A 56 5.07 -7.83 -3.34
C LYS A 56 4.20 -8.76 -2.49
N GLU A 57 3.11 -9.23 -3.10
CA GLU A 57 2.25 -10.30 -2.58
C GLU A 57 1.64 -9.99 -1.19
N ASN A 58 1.33 -8.71 -0.92
CA ASN A 58 0.62 -8.31 0.29
C ASN A 58 -0.88 -8.14 0.00
N ASN A 59 -1.76 -8.77 0.79
CA ASN A 59 -3.19 -8.49 0.80
C ASN A 59 -3.59 -7.70 2.04
N ILE A 60 -3.55 -6.37 1.94
CA ILE A 60 -3.78 -5.46 3.05
C ILE A 60 -5.27 -5.49 3.45
N PRO A 61 -5.60 -5.82 4.71
CA PRO A 61 -6.99 -5.95 5.14
C PRO A 61 -7.71 -4.59 5.12
N PRO A 62 -9.05 -4.57 5.00
CA PRO A 62 -9.83 -3.33 5.03
C PRO A 62 -9.56 -2.47 6.28
N HIS A 63 -9.75 -1.16 6.16
CA HIS A 63 -9.55 -0.18 7.24
C HIS A 63 -8.11 -0.07 7.78
N THR A 64 -7.12 -0.66 7.11
CA THR A 64 -5.72 -0.55 7.52
C THR A 64 -5.17 0.85 7.25
N GLU A 65 -4.48 1.41 8.23
CA GLU A 65 -3.75 2.68 8.10
C GLU A 65 -2.24 2.43 8.19
N ILE A 66 -1.49 2.98 7.22
CA ILE A 66 -0.02 2.85 7.11
C ILE A 66 0.59 4.22 6.77
N GLY A 67 1.57 4.66 7.55
CA GLY A 67 2.34 5.88 7.35
C GLY A 67 1.65 7.15 7.85
N TYR A 68 0.62 7.01 8.67
CA TYR A 68 -0.04 8.11 9.38
C TYR A 68 0.51 8.31 10.79
N ASN A 69 1.03 7.25 11.43
CA ASN A 69 1.59 7.32 12.76
C ASN A 69 2.94 6.60 12.82
N PRO A 70 4.05 7.33 12.60
CA PRO A 70 5.39 6.73 12.58
C PRO A 70 5.75 5.96 13.86
N LYS A 71 5.24 6.38 15.02
CA LYS A 71 5.49 5.67 16.29
C LYS A 71 4.83 4.30 16.30
N GLU A 72 3.55 4.22 15.93
CA GLU A 72 2.84 2.93 15.86
C GLU A 72 3.32 2.07 14.69
N ASP A 73 3.65 2.69 13.57
CA ASP A 73 4.16 1.98 12.39
C ASP A 73 5.55 1.38 12.66
N SER A 74 6.40 2.08 13.42
CA SER A 74 7.73 1.56 13.80
C SER A 74 7.69 0.31 14.69
N LYS A 75 6.56 0.03 15.36
CA LYS A 75 6.38 -1.19 16.14
C LYS A 75 6.16 -2.42 15.26
N ARG A 76 5.69 -2.21 14.02
CA ARG A 76 5.27 -3.28 13.10
C ARG A 76 6.16 -3.38 11.86
N PHE A 77 6.71 -2.26 11.42
CA PHE A 77 7.40 -2.09 10.15
C PHE A 77 8.69 -1.29 10.31
N THR A 78 9.57 -1.41 9.32
CA THR A 78 10.74 -0.54 9.23
C THR A 78 10.29 0.85 8.82
N VAL A 79 10.61 1.87 9.63
CA VAL A 79 10.35 3.28 9.33
C VAL A 79 11.68 4.00 9.17
N THR A 80 11.87 4.62 8.01
CA THR A 80 13.08 5.39 7.73
C THR A 80 13.08 6.71 8.54
N PRO A 81 14.25 7.36 8.73
CA PRO A 81 14.31 8.68 9.37
C PRO A 81 13.45 9.75 8.66
N ARG A 82 13.17 9.56 7.37
CA ARG A 82 12.31 10.45 6.56
C ARG A 82 10.81 10.16 6.73
N GLY A 83 10.45 9.18 7.57
CA GLY A 83 9.07 8.79 7.83
C GLY A 83 8.46 7.85 6.77
N ILE A 84 9.28 7.24 5.93
CA ILE A 84 8.81 6.26 4.93
C ILE A 84 8.66 4.89 5.61
N VAL A 85 7.48 4.30 5.51
CA VAL A 85 7.19 2.96 6.08
C VAL A 85 7.43 1.88 5.02
N THR A 86 8.15 0.83 5.36
CA THR A 86 8.39 -0.31 4.48
C THR A 86 7.67 -1.55 4.99
N VAL A 87 6.74 -2.08 4.21
CA VAL A 87 6.03 -3.35 4.49
C VAL A 87 6.74 -4.49 3.78
N PRO A 88 7.25 -5.51 4.49
CA PRO A 88 7.94 -6.65 3.90
C PRO A 88 7.05 -7.48 2.98
N LYS A 89 7.68 -8.28 2.11
CA LYS A 89 6.99 -9.21 1.21
C LYS A 89 6.07 -10.15 2.00
N GLY A 90 4.81 -10.27 1.57
CA GLY A 90 3.86 -11.25 2.12
C GLY A 90 3.63 -11.13 3.62
N TYR A 91 3.80 -9.93 4.20
CA TYR A 91 3.48 -9.67 5.60
C TYR A 91 1.99 -9.84 5.84
N PHE A 92 1.16 -9.25 4.98
CA PHE A 92 -0.27 -9.48 4.94
C PHE A 92 -0.56 -10.66 4.03
N LYS A 93 -0.72 -11.84 4.63
CA LYS A 93 -1.04 -13.07 3.91
C LYS A 93 -2.53 -13.09 3.54
N ASP A 94 -2.82 -13.68 2.39
CA ASP A 94 -4.17 -14.18 2.11
C ASP A 94 -4.46 -15.34 3.06
N GLU A 95 -5.56 -15.28 3.81
CA GLU A 95 -6.01 -16.44 4.59
C GLU A 95 -6.55 -17.57 3.72
N GLU A 96 -6.77 -17.36 2.41
CA GLU A 96 -7.21 -18.40 1.48
C GLU A 96 -6.61 -18.20 0.07
N ARG A 97 -5.51 -18.89 -0.23
CA ARG A 97 -5.16 -19.36 -1.58
C ARG A 97 -4.52 -20.74 -1.50
#